data_AF-A0A5C7QE22-F1
#
_entry.id   AF-A0A5C7QE22-F1
#
_cell.length_a   1.000
_cell.length_b   1.000
_cell.length_c   1.000
_cell.angle_alpha   90.00
_cell.angle_beta   90.00
_cell.angle_gamma   90.00
#
_symmetry.space_group_name_H-M   'P 1'
#
loop_
_entity.id
_entity.type
_entity.pdbx_description
1 polymer ?
#
loop_
_entity_poly.entity_id
_entity_poly.type
_entity_poly.pdbx_seq_one_letter_code
_entity_poly.pdbx_strand_id
1 'polypeptide(L)'
;MVKRTSDVTSEILATGEATMSQIAQMFETDAKTLPQRMKGIIPAGKRNGYKVYKIREAAGRLVKPGYEIEEFIRQMSPQELPPLLNKEFWNGQRARAAFEKEMGNLWPTEDVVALFAVLEGGIRQTMLLVTDDIEREEGLTDGQRRAFRRITDAAITQFKEKLTEAFQEYHANREDHSGSAVERLVDSSGDAGTIPEAEEDEEVDI
;
A
#
# COMPACT_ATOMS: atom_id res chain seq x y z
N MET A 1 -25.17 -11.99 59.15
CA MET A 1 -23.85 -12.59 58.90
C MET A 1 -23.45 -12.32 57.45
N VAL A 2 -22.92 -11.13 57.15
CA VAL A 2 -22.47 -10.72 55.81
C VAL A 2 -21.33 -9.70 56.00
N LYS A 3 -20.06 -10.17 56.10
CA LYS A 3 -18.86 -9.30 56.26
C LYS A 3 -17.55 -10.00 55.84
N ARG A 4 -17.53 -10.71 54.70
CA ARG A 4 -16.28 -11.28 54.17
C ARG A 4 -15.98 -10.92 52.72
N THR A 5 -16.99 -10.57 51.92
CA THR A 5 -16.80 -10.27 50.50
C THR A 5 -16.15 -8.91 50.26
N SER A 6 -16.42 -7.91 51.12
CA SER A 6 -15.92 -6.55 50.95
C SER A 6 -14.41 -6.40 51.17
N ASP A 7 -13.82 -7.24 52.02
CA ASP A 7 -12.37 -7.21 52.30
C ASP A 7 -11.57 -7.71 51.10
N VAL A 8 -12.05 -8.79 50.47
CA VAL A 8 -11.35 -9.44 49.35
C VAL A 8 -11.33 -8.55 48.12
N THR A 9 -12.42 -7.85 47.80
CA THR A 9 -12.44 -6.86 46.70
C THR A 9 -11.53 -5.68 46.99
N SER A 10 -11.51 -5.20 48.24
CA SER A 10 -10.63 -4.09 48.65
C SER A 10 -9.14 -4.45 48.53
N GLU A 11 -8.77 -5.67 48.91
CA GLU A 11 -7.38 -6.15 48.79
C GLU A 11 -6.93 -6.34 47.34
N ILE A 12 -7.82 -6.83 46.46
CA ILE A 12 -7.53 -6.96 45.02
C ILE A 12 -7.25 -5.59 44.40
N LEU A 13 -8.06 -4.58 44.76
CA LEU A 13 -7.87 -3.21 44.28
C LEU A 13 -6.58 -2.58 44.82
N ALA A 14 -6.19 -2.91 46.06
CA ALA A 14 -4.97 -2.39 46.68
C ALA A 14 -3.68 -3.02 46.12
N THR A 15 -3.70 -4.32 45.81
CA THR A 15 -2.49 -5.07 45.41
C THR A 15 -2.38 -5.30 43.90
N GLY A 16 -3.50 -5.28 43.17
CA GLY A 16 -3.56 -5.65 41.76
C GLY A 16 -3.32 -7.15 41.51
N GLU A 17 -3.45 -7.99 42.55
CA GLU A 17 -3.20 -9.43 42.50
C GLU A 17 -4.49 -10.23 42.74
N ALA A 18 -4.69 -11.28 41.92
CA ALA A 18 -5.87 -12.12 41.99
C ALA A 18 -5.51 -13.61 41.83
N THR A 19 -6.35 -14.48 42.43
CA THR A 19 -6.25 -15.93 42.21
C THR A 19 -6.80 -16.30 40.84
N MET A 20 -6.45 -17.48 40.35
CA MET A 20 -6.87 -17.94 39.02
C MET A 20 -8.41 -17.98 38.87
N SER A 21 -9.14 -18.34 39.93
CA SER A 21 -10.62 -18.30 39.91
C SER A 21 -11.18 -16.88 39.84
N GLN A 22 -10.51 -15.91 40.47
CA GLN A 22 -10.92 -14.51 40.43
C GLN A 22 -10.62 -13.89 39.06
N ILE A 23 -9.49 -14.25 38.45
CA ILE A 23 -9.14 -13.85 37.07
C ILE A 23 -10.12 -14.46 36.07
N ALA A 24 -10.48 -15.73 36.20
CA ALA A 24 -11.50 -16.38 35.38
C ALA A 24 -12.82 -15.60 35.41
N GLN A 25 -13.24 -15.18 36.61
CA GLN A 25 -14.45 -14.39 36.80
C GLN A 25 -14.34 -12.97 36.25
N MET A 26 -13.19 -12.31 36.39
CA MET A 26 -12.96 -10.94 35.90
C MET A 26 -12.93 -10.83 34.37
N PHE A 27 -12.40 -11.85 33.69
CA PHE A 27 -12.25 -11.87 32.22
C PHE A 27 -13.27 -12.81 31.55
N GLU A 28 -14.32 -13.21 32.26
CA GLU A 28 -15.40 -14.09 31.78
C GLU A 28 -14.88 -15.32 31.01
N THR A 29 -13.77 -15.89 31.48
CA THR A 29 -13.05 -16.99 30.83
C THR A 29 -13.24 -18.27 31.63
N ASP A 30 -13.44 -19.41 30.94
CA ASP A 30 -13.55 -20.71 31.62
C ASP A 30 -12.29 -21.05 32.43
N ALA A 31 -12.48 -21.34 33.73
CA ALA A 31 -11.44 -21.72 34.66
C ALA A 31 -10.64 -22.97 34.22
N LYS A 32 -11.20 -23.81 33.34
CA LYS A 32 -10.49 -24.97 32.77
C LYS A 32 -9.50 -24.59 31.67
N THR A 33 -9.79 -23.56 30.88
CA THR A 33 -8.94 -23.10 29.77
C THR A 33 -7.92 -22.06 30.20
N LEU A 34 -8.21 -21.35 31.30
CA LEU A 34 -7.37 -20.30 31.85
C LEU A 34 -5.92 -20.72 32.17
N PRO A 35 -5.62 -21.90 32.74
CA PRO A 35 -4.24 -22.31 33.03
C PRO A 35 -3.37 -22.43 31.76
N GLN A 36 -3.97 -22.83 30.63
CA GLN A 36 -3.26 -22.90 29.35
C GLN A 36 -2.98 -21.50 28.81
N ARG A 37 -3.95 -20.58 28.89
CA ARG A 37 -3.77 -19.19 28.43
C ARG A 37 -2.81 -18.38 29.31
N MET A 38 -2.70 -18.73 30.59
CA MET A 38 -1.78 -18.13 31.56
C MET A 38 -0.42 -18.84 31.64
N LYS A 39 -0.14 -19.82 30.76
CA LYS A 39 1.11 -20.58 30.77
C LYS A 39 2.32 -19.64 30.64
N GLY A 40 3.29 -19.77 31.56
CA GLY A 40 4.51 -18.95 31.58
C GLY A 40 4.40 -17.61 32.31
N ILE A 41 3.27 -17.31 32.97
CA ILE A 41 3.20 -16.20 33.94
C ILE A 41 3.72 -16.70 35.30
N ILE A 42 4.64 -15.95 35.91
CA ILE A 42 5.22 -16.30 37.22
C ILE A 42 4.24 -15.84 38.31
N PRO A 43 3.87 -16.69 39.28
CA PRO A 43 3.03 -16.27 40.40
C PRO A 43 3.74 -15.18 41.22
N ALA A 44 2.99 -14.12 41.56
CA ALA A 44 3.51 -13.01 42.38
C ALA A 44 3.62 -13.39 43.87
N GLY A 45 2.84 -14.38 44.31
CA GLY A 45 2.85 -14.86 45.68
C GLY A 45 1.83 -15.96 45.94
N LYS A 46 1.53 -16.18 47.22
CA LYS A 46 0.46 -17.09 47.67
C LYS A 46 -0.48 -16.37 48.64
N ARG A 47 -1.78 -16.49 48.42
CA ARG A 47 -2.84 -16.02 49.32
C ARG A 47 -3.69 -17.20 49.76
N ASN A 48 -3.79 -17.44 51.06
CA ASN A 48 -4.54 -18.56 51.64
C ASN A 48 -4.19 -19.93 51.00
N GLY A 49 -2.90 -20.16 50.71
CA GLY A 49 -2.40 -21.39 50.08
C GLY A 49 -2.54 -21.43 48.55
N TYR A 50 -3.29 -20.52 47.92
CA TYR A 50 -3.48 -20.42 46.49
C TYR A 50 -2.49 -19.46 45.84
N LYS A 51 -2.00 -19.78 44.64
CA LYS A 51 -1.13 -18.90 43.86
C LYS A 51 -1.91 -17.67 43.39
N VAL A 52 -1.32 -16.49 43.55
CA VAL A 52 -1.84 -15.22 43.02
C VAL A 52 -0.99 -14.72 41.87
N TYR A 53 -1.64 -14.07 40.91
CA TYR A 53 -1.03 -13.54 39.71
C TYR A 53 -1.39 -12.07 39.57
N LYS A 54 -0.48 -11.27 39.00
CA LYS A 54 -0.74 -9.87 38.70
C LYS A 54 -1.78 -9.78 37.60
N ILE A 55 -2.85 -9.03 37.83
CA ILE A 55 -3.95 -8.88 36.88
C ILE A 55 -3.45 -8.22 35.59
N ARG A 56 -2.52 -7.27 35.68
CA ARG A 56 -1.90 -6.61 34.50
C ARG A 56 -1.22 -7.60 33.56
N GLU A 57 -0.48 -8.56 34.10
CA GLU A 57 0.23 -9.57 33.30
C GLU A 57 -0.74 -10.59 32.70
N ALA A 58 -1.79 -10.95 33.44
CA ALA A 58 -2.86 -11.80 32.93
C ALA A 58 -3.65 -11.12 31.79
N ALA A 59 -3.96 -9.82 31.93
CA ALA A 59 -4.70 -9.04 30.94
C ALA A 59 -4.03 -9.06 29.56
N GLY A 60 -2.70 -8.89 29.50
CA GLY A 60 -1.94 -8.89 28.24
C GLY A 60 -1.99 -10.19 27.43
N ARG A 61 -2.43 -11.31 28.02
CA ARG A 61 -2.62 -12.59 27.31
C ARG A 61 -4.07 -12.99 27.14
N LEU A 62 -4.94 -12.55 28.04
CA LEU A 62 -6.35 -12.91 28.03
C LEU A 62 -7.16 -12.02 27.09
N VAL A 63 -6.81 -10.74 27.03
CA VAL A 63 -7.44 -9.76 26.16
C VAL A 63 -6.78 -9.86 24.78
N LYS A 64 -7.57 -10.21 23.76
CA LYS A 64 -7.14 -10.03 22.37
C LYS A 64 -6.93 -8.53 22.16
N PRO A 65 -5.79 -8.07 21.60
CA PRO A 65 -5.67 -6.67 21.23
C PRO A 65 -6.86 -6.30 20.33
N GLY A 66 -7.62 -5.28 20.70
CA GLY A 66 -8.85 -4.87 20.01
C GLY A 66 -8.60 -4.16 18.68
N TYR A 67 -7.45 -4.41 18.05
CA TYR A 67 -7.08 -3.88 16.76
C TYR A 67 -7.04 -5.05 15.80
N GLU A 68 -7.74 -4.94 14.67
CA GLU A 68 -7.53 -5.85 13.54
C GLU A 68 -6.03 -5.80 13.20
N ILE A 69 -5.37 -6.96 13.25
CA ILE A 69 -3.91 -7.03 13.01
C ILE A 69 -3.59 -6.41 11.64
N GLU A 70 -4.52 -6.52 10.69
CA GLU A 70 -4.46 -5.90 9.37
C GLU A 70 -4.49 -4.37 9.41
N GLU A 71 -5.30 -3.75 10.28
CA GLU A 71 -5.31 -2.29 10.46
C GLU A 71 -4.02 -1.80 11.12
N PHE A 72 -3.52 -2.53 12.11
CA PHE A 72 -2.26 -2.20 12.77
C PHE A 72 -1.06 -2.34 11.81
N ILE A 73 -1.04 -3.37 10.96
CA ILE A 73 -0.02 -3.55 9.91
C ILE A 73 -0.17 -2.48 8.82
N ARG A 74 -1.40 -2.07 8.44
CA ARG A 74 -1.64 -0.99 7.47
C ARG A 74 -1.17 0.38 7.95
N GLN A 75 -1.27 0.65 9.26
CA GLN A 75 -0.86 1.92 9.85
C GLN A 75 0.64 1.97 10.19
N MET A 76 1.33 0.83 10.16
CA MET A 76 2.75 0.74 10.52
C MET A 76 3.64 1.23 9.38
N SER A 77 4.68 2.00 9.73
CA SER A 77 5.68 2.43 8.73
C SER A 77 6.48 1.22 8.22
N PRO A 78 6.91 1.17 6.94
CA PRO A 78 7.67 0.03 6.40
C PRO A 78 8.96 -0.32 7.16
N GLN A 79 9.49 0.61 7.96
CA GLN A 79 10.66 0.41 8.83
C GLN A 79 10.33 -0.31 10.15
N GLU A 80 9.07 -0.30 10.60
CA GLU A 80 8.62 -0.93 11.85
C GLU A 80 8.08 -2.34 11.66
N LEU A 81 7.91 -2.78 10.40
CA LEU A 81 7.47 -4.13 10.08
C LEU A 81 8.50 -5.18 10.54
N PRO A 82 8.06 -6.28 11.19
CA PRO A 82 8.93 -7.41 11.49
C PRO A 82 9.69 -7.89 10.23
N PRO A 83 10.94 -8.37 10.35
CA PRO A 83 11.80 -8.67 9.19
C PRO A 83 11.19 -9.61 8.13
N LEU A 84 10.32 -10.53 8.56
CA LEU A 84 9.58 -11.44 7.69
C LEU A 84 8.50 -10.73 6.86
N LEU A 85 7.74 -9.82 7.48
CA LEU A 85 6.67 -9.05 6.81
C LEU A 85 7.24 -7.99 5.86
N ASN A 86 8.42 -7.45 6.17
CA ASN A 86 9.08 -6.48 5.31
C ASN A 86 9.46 -7.10 3.95
N LYS A 87 9.97 -8.35 3.95
CA LYS A 87 10.28 -9.07 2.71
C LYS A 87 9.04 -9.30 1.85
N GLU A 88 7.95 -9.77 2.44
CA GLU A 88 6.70 -10.02 1.73
C GLU A 88 6.06 -8.73 1.19
N PHE A 89 6.14 -7.63 1.96
CA PHE A 89 5.72 -6.32 1.48
C PHE A 89 6.47 -5.90 0.21
N TRP A 90 7.81 -5.97 0.20
CA TRP A 90 8.60 -5.63 -0.99
C TRP A 90 8.38 -6.60 -2.15
N ASN A 91 8.13 -7.88 -1.87
CA ASN A 91 7.77 -8.86 -2.90
C ASN A 91 6.44 -8.51 -3.55
N GLY A 92 5.42 -8.15 -2.75
CA GLY A 92 4.12 -7.70 -3.25
C GLY A 92 4.23 -6.42 -4.09
N GLN A 93 5.02 -5.44 -3.63
CA GLN A 93 5.27 -4.22 -4.41
C GLN A 93 5.95 -4.52 -5.75
N ARG A 94 6.94 -5.41 -5.79
CA ARG A 94 7.56 -5.82 -7.06
C ARG A 94 6.59 -6.57 -7.97
N ALA A 95 5.77 -7.46 -7.42
CA ALA A 95 4.76 -8.19 -8.19
C ALA A 95 3.74 -7.24 -8.81
N ARG A 96 3.29 -6.23 -8.05
CA ARG A 96 2.41 -5.18 -8.56
C ARG A 96 3.05 -4.37 -9.68
N ALA A 97 4.28 -3.89 -9.50
CA ALA A 97 4.98 -3.14 -10.54
C ALA A 97 5.21 -3.96 -11.81
N ALA A 98 5.49 -5.27 -11.67
CA ALA A 98 5.59 -6.18 -12.80
C ALA A 98 4.25 -6.33 -13.54
N PHE A 99 3.16 -6.53 -12.80
CA PHE A 99 1.82 -6.61 -13.36
C PHE A 99 1.39 -5.32 -14.08
N GLU A 100 1.62 -4.15 -13.47
CA GLU A 100 1.32 -2.85 -14.09
C GLU A 100 2.17 -2.61 -15.36
N LYS A 101 3.41 -3.10 -15.39
CA LYS A 101 4.25 -3.07 -16.60
C LYS A 101 3.71 -3.99 -17.70
N GLU A 102 3.29 -5.21 -17.36
CA GLU A 102 2.69 -6.17 -18.31
C GLU A 102 1.37 -5.66 -18.90
N MET A 103 0.55 -4.99 -18.08
CA MET A 103 -0.67 -4.33 -18.56
C MET A 103 -0.41 -3.07 -19.39
N GLY A 104 0.84 -2.61 -19.48
CA GLY A 104 1.22 -1.39 -20.20
C GLY A 104 0.85 -0.10 -19.47
N ASN A 105 0.58 -0.15 -18.17
CA ASN A 105 0.30 1.04 -17.34
C ASN A 105 1.58 1.66 -16.75
N LEU A 106 2.69 0.89 -16.73
CA LEU A 106 4.00 1.36 -16.27
C LEU A 106 5.05 1.24 -17.37
N TRP A 107 5.64 2.37 -17.78
CA TRP A 107 6.63 2.41 -18.85
C TRP A 107 8.02 2.74 -18.29
N PRO A 108 9.07 1.98 -18.68
CA PRO A 108 10.44 2.36 -18.41
C PRO A 108 10.76 3.70 -19.09
N THR A 109 11.45 4.60 -18.38
CA THR A 109 11.82 5.91 -18.91
C THR A 109 12.71 5.77 -20.15
N GLU A 110 13.58 4.77 -20.19
CA GLU A 110 14.47 4.50 -21.32
C GLU A 110 13.69 4.17 -22.60
N ASP A 111 12.61 3.39 -22.49
CA ASP A 111 11.76 3.00 -23.61
C ASP A 111 11.01 4.21 -24.18
N VAL A 112 10.51 5.09 -23.30
CA VAL A 112 9.86 6.34 -23.71
C VAL A 112 10.84 7.26 -24.41
N VAL A 113 12.04 7.47 -23.86
CA VAL A 113 13.07 8.30 -24.47
C VAL A 113 13.48 7.76 -25.84
N ALA A 114 13.63 6.43 -25.98
CA ALA A 114 13.94 5.80 -27.26
C ALA A 114 12.83 6.04 -28.30
N LEU A 115 11.56 5.89 -27.92
CA LEU A 115 10.43 6.15 -28.80
C LEU A 115 10.40 7.61 -29.28
N PHE A 116 10.64 8.56 -28.38
CA PHE A 116 10.69 9.98 -28.74
C PHE A 116 11.89 10.33 -29.62
N ALA A 117 13.03 9.67 -29.46
CA ALA A 117 14.17 9.84 -30.38
C ALA A 117 13.83 9.37 -31.80
N VAL A 118 13.10 8.26 -31.94
CA VAL A 118 12.61 7.78 -33.25
C VAL A 118 11.63 8.80 -33.86
N LEU A 119 10.70 9.33 -33.05
CA LEU A 119 9.75 10.35 -33.49
C LEU A 119 10.44 11.64 -33.94
N GLU A 120 11.41 12.13 -33.17
CA GLU A 120 12.20 13.33 -33.48
C GLU A 120 12.96 13.16 -34.80
N GLY A 121 13.57 11.99 -35.01
CA GLY A 121 14.24 11.66 -36.27
C GLY A 121 13.29 11.68 -37.47
N GLY A 122 12.09 11.12 -37.33
CA GLY A 122 11.07 11.14 -38.38
C GLY A 122 10.58 12.55 -38.73
N ILE A 123 10.31 13.37 -37.72
CA ILE A 123 9.91 14.78 -37.90
C ILE A 123 11.01 15.57 -38.59
N ARG A 124 12.27 15.43 -38.13
CA ARG A 124 13.44 16.06 -38.74
C ARG A 124 13.55 15.70 -40.23
N GLN A 125 13.47 14.42 -40.56
CA GLN A 125 13.56 13.96 -41.94
C GLN A 125 12.44 14.54 -42.81
N THR A 126 11.22 14.56 -42.28
CA THR A 126 10.05 15.12 -42.99
C THR A 126 10.24 16.61 -43.26
N MET A 127 10.69 17.38 -42.26
CA MET A 127 10.92 18.82 -42.39
C MET A 127 12.02 19.16 -43.41
N LEU A 128 13.06 18.34 -43.51
CA LEU A 128 14.09 18.50 -44.53
C LEU A 128 13.53 18.26 -45.94
N LEU A 129 12.72 17.20 -46.12
CA LEU A 129 12.12 16.86 -47.41
C LEU A 129 11.12 17.91 -47.90
N VAL A 130 10.39 18.58 -47.01
CA VAL A 130 9.45 19.66 -47.39
C VAL A 130 10.14 20.75 -48.21
N THR A 131 11.40 21.07 -47.90
CA THR A 131 12.15 22.08 -48.66
C THR A 131 12.41 21.61 -50.10
N ASP A 132 12.77 20.33 -50.25
CA ASP A 132 13.07 19.72 -51.54
C ASP A 132 11.78 19.52 -52.37
N ASP A 133 10.66 19.18 -51.73
CA ASP A 133 9.37 19.03 -52.39
C ASP A 133 8.83 20.36 -52.93
N ILE A 134 8.91 21.45 -52.14
CA ILE A 134 8.53 22.79 -52.60
C ILE A 134 9.41 23.24 -53.76
N GLU A 135 10.71 22.95 -53.71
CA GLU A 135 11.63 23.27 -54.80
C GLU A 135 11.25 22.54 -56.10
N ARG A 136 10.79 21.29 -56.00
CA ARG A 136 10.36 20.50 -57.16
C ARG A 136 9.04 20.98 -57.74
N GLU A 137 8.08 21.39 -56.89
CA GLU A 137 6.73 21.75 -57.32
C GLU A 137 6.61 23.17 -57.89
N GLU A 138 7.11 24.16 -57.17
CA GLU A 138 6.92 25.59 -57.50
C GLU A 138 8.21 26.22 -58.05
N GLY A 139 9.36 25.59 -57.83
CA GLY A 139 10.66 26.19 -58.07
C GLY A 139 10.97 27.27 -57.02
N LEU A 140 12.21 27.29 -56.54
CA LEU A 140 12.66 28.30 -55.60
C LEU A 140 13.84 29.08 -56.17
N THR A 141 13.83 30.40 -56.01
CA THR A 141 15.04 31.20 -56.25
C THR A 141 16.10 30.86 -55.20
N ASP A 142 17.38 31.06 -55.52
CA ASP A 142 18.47 30.76 -54.58
C ASP A 142 18.36 31.50 -53.24
N GLY A 143 17.81 32.72 -53.26
CA GLY A 143 17.54 33.49 -52.05
C GLY A 143 16.47 32.86 -51.18
N GLN A 144 15.36 32.43 -51.78
CA GLN A 144 14.26 31.75 -51.09
C GLN A 144 14.71 30.38 -50.57
N ARG A 145 15.46 29.60 -51.35
CA ARG A 145 16.01 28.31 -50.92
C ARG A 145 16.87 28.44 -49.67
N ARG A 146 17.79 29.43 -49.63
CA ARG A 146 18.61 29.70 -48.45
C ARG A 146 17.78 30.13 -47.25
N ALA A 147 16.76 30.96 -47.46
CA ALA A 147 15.87 31.37 -46.39
C ALA A 147 15.07 30.19 -45.81
N PHE A 148 14.53 29.32 -46.67
CA PHE A 148 13.75 28.16 -46.28
C PHE A 148 14.59 27.16 -45.48
N ARG A 149 15.78 26.78 -45.99
CA ARG A 149 16.71 25.90 -45.26
C ARG A 149 17.05 26.44 -43.87
N ARG A 150 17.41 27.72 -43.77
CA ARG A 150 17.72 28.36 -42.49
C ARG A 150 16.54 28.31 -41.51
N ILE A 151 15.32 28.53 -41.99
CA ILE A 151 14.11 28.48 -41.16
C ILE A 151 13.83 27.04 -40.71
N THR A 152 13.93 26.07 -41.62
CA THR A 152 13.76 24.64 -41.32
C THR A 152 14.77 24.15 -40.28
N ASP A 153 16.05 24.48 -40.44
CA ASP A 153 17.11 24.11 -39.49
C ASP A 153 16.88 24.75 -38.11
N ALA A 154 16.47 26.02 -38.08
CA ALA A 154 16.12 26.71 -36.85
C ALA A 154 14.91 26.06 -36.15
N ALA A 155 13.87 25.70 -36.92
CA ALA A 155 12.68 25.03 -36.40
C ALA A 155 13.01 23.66 -35.81
N ILE A 156 13.85 22.86 -36.49
CA ILE A 156 14.31 21.56 -36.00
C ILE A 156 15.12 21.71 -34.70
N THR A 157 15.97 22.73 -34.63
CA THR A 157 16.78 22.99 -33.43
C THR A 157 15.91 23.38 -32.24
N GLN A 158 14.98 24.32 -32.45
CA GLN A 158 14.03 24.74 -31.41
C GLN A 158 13.13 23.59 -30.95
N PHE A 159 12.69 22.73 -31.87
CA PHE A 159 11.90 21.55 -31.52
C PHE A 159 12.68 20.62 -30.59
N LYS A 160 13.95 20.34 -30.91
CA LYS A 160 14.83 19.50 -30.09
C LYS A 160 15.07 20.09 -28.71
N GLU A 161 15.32 21.41 -28.63
CA GLU A 161 15.52 22.11 -27.35
C GLU A 161 14.29 21.99 -26.47
N LYS A 162 13.10 22.35 -27.00
CA LYS A 162 11.83 22.24 -26.27
C LYS A 162 11.51 20.82 -25.83
N LEU A 163 11.77 19.82 -26.68
CA LEU A 163 11.58 18.42 -26.34
C LEU A 163 12.50 18.02 -25.18
N THR A 164 13.76 18.43 -25.22
CA THR A 164 14.74 18.14 -24.18
C THR A 164 14.39 18.82 -22.86
N GLU A 165 13.98 20.09 -22.90
CA GLU A 165 13.50 20.85 -21.74
C GLU A 165 12.29 20.17 -21.09
N ALA A 166 11.30 19.77 -21.91
CA ALA A 166 10.11 19.06 -21.41
C ALA A 166 10.48 17.73 -20.71
N PHE A 167 11.50 17.02 -21.18
CA PHE A 167 11.99 15.81 -20.53
C PHE A 167 12.84 16.08 -19.27
N GLN A 168 13.53 17.22 -19.18
CA GLN A 168 14.27 17.60 -17.98
C GLN A 168 13.33 18.05 -16.86
N GLU A 169 12.28 18.78 -17.20
CA GLU A 169 11.22 19.19 -16.26
C GLU A 169 10.28 18.03 -15.91
N TYR A 170 10.28 16.95 -16.73
CA TYR A 170 9.60 15.70 -16.42
C TYR A 170 10.27 14.98 -15.25
N HIS A 171 9.91 15.39 -14.04
CA HIS A 171 9.97 14.53 -12.88
C HIS A 171 8.66 13.74 -12.85
N ALA A 172 8.71 12.43 -13.08
CA ALA A 172 7.60 11.52 -12.80
C ALA A 172 7.07 11.87 -11.40
N ASN A 173 5.90 12.50 -11.35
CA ASN A 173 5.29 13.25 -10.26
C ASN A 173 5.81 12.83 -8.86
N ARG A 174 6.98 13.36 -8.47
CA ARG A 174 7.71 12.89 -7.27
C ARG A 174 7.02 13.33 -5.98
N GLU A 175 6.06 14.26 -6.09
CA GLU A 175 5.41 14.94 -4.98
C GLU A 175 4.01 14.41 -4.61
N ASP A 176 3.54 13.29 -5.17
CA ASP A 176 2.20 12.79 -4.83
C ASP A 176 2.12 11.28 -4.49
N HIS A 177 3.20 10.76 -3.90
CA HIS A 177 3.19 9.41 -3.30
C HIS A 177 3.33 9.42 -1.77
N SER A 178 3.40 10.61 -1.15
CA SER A 178 3.14 10.78 0.28
C SER A 178 1.65 10.94 0.59
N GLY A 179 0.82 11.29 -0.41
CA GLY A 179 -0.63 11.07 -0.41
C GLY A 179 -0.88 9.57 -0.45
N SER A 180 -1.13 9.02 0.73
CA SER A 180 -0.94 7.61 1.05
C SER A 180 -1.56 6.67 0.02
N ALA A 181 -0.84 5.63 -0.37
CA ALA A 181 -1.42 4.45 -1.03
C ALA A 181 -2.63 3.86 -0.25
N VAL A 182 -2.82 4.27 1.01
CA VAL A 182 -3.96 3.94 1.88
C VAL A 182 -5.23 4.67 1.44
N GLU A 183 -5.16 5.92 0.97
CA GLU A 183 -6.33 6.72 0.61
C GLU A 183 -7.00 6.24 -0.69
N ARG A 184 -6.21 5.78 -1.67
CA ARG A 184 -6.72 5.19 -2.92
C ARG A 184 -7.33 3.78 -2.76
N LEU A 185 -7.03 3.09 -1.67
CA LEU A 185 -7.64 1.78 -1.34
C LEU A 185 -9.01 1.92 -0.66
N VAL A 186 -9.28 3.04 0.00
CA VAL A 186 -10.59 3.31 0.62
C VAL A 186 -11.66 3.51 -0.45
N ASP A 187 -11.32 4.15 -1.58
CA ASP A 187 -12.30 4.51 -2.61
C ASP A 187 -12.70 3.33 -3.52
N SER A 188 -11.84 2.31 -3.69
CA SER A 188 -12.15 1.13 -4.51
C SER A 188 -12.89 0.01 -3.76
N SER A 189 -13.09 0.17 -2.45
CA SER A 189 -13.78 -0.82 -1.60
C SER A 189 -15.27 -0.52 -1.43
N GLY A 190 -15.75 0.62 -1.94
CA GLY A 190 -17.12 1.11 -1.74
C GLY A 190 -18.17 0.58 -2.72
N ASP A 191 -17.78 -0.13 -3.77
CA ASP A 191 -18.71 -0.57 -4.82
C ASP A 191 -18.37 -1.97 -5.37
N ALA A 192 -18.51 -2.98 -4.51
CA ALA A 192 -18.50 -4.38 -4.92
C ALA A 192 -19.76 -5.08 -4.40
N GLY A 193 -20.85 -4.87 -5.14
CA GLY A 193 -21.81 -5.91 -5.52
C GLY A 193 -22.48 -6.70 -4.40
N THR A 194 -23.73 -6.33 -4.12
CA THR A 194 -24.77 -7.24 -3.65
C THR A 194 -24.63 -8.60 -4.37
N ILE A 195 -24.33 -9.65 -3.62
CA ILE A 195 -24.37 -11.04 -4.10
C ILE A 195 -25.84 -11.33 -4.41
N PRO A 196 -26.24 -11.65 -5.65
CA PRO A 196 -27.59 -12.12 -5.91
C PRO A 196 -27.76 -13.50 -5.25
N GLU A 197 -28.84 -13.65 -4.48
CA GLU A 197 -29.26 -14.92 -3.90
C GLU A 197 -29.38 -15.97 -5.02
N ALA A 198 -28.73 -17.12 -4.83
CA ALA A 198 -28.82 -18.25 -5.74
C ALA A 198 -30.24 -18.82 -5.67
N GLU A 199 -30.97 -18.77 -6.79
CA GLU A 199 -32.21 -19.53 -6.95
C GLU A 199 -31.88 -21.03 -6.96
N GLU A 200 -32.60 -21.78 -6.15
CA GLU A 200 -32.53 -23.23 -6.05
C GLU A 200 -33.09 -23.85 -7.35
N ASP A 201 -32.23 -24.55 -8.10
CA ASP A 201 -32.66 -25.43 -9.20
C ASP A 201 -33.32 -26.69 -8.60
N GLU A 202 -34.66 -26.74 -8.61
CA GLU A 202 -35.44 -27.94 -8.30
C GLU A 202 -35.89 -28.64 -9.61
N GLU A 203 -35.32 -29.83 -9.83
CA GLU A 203 -35.78 -30.98 -10.64
C GLU A 203 -36.36 -30.78 -12.07
N VAL A 204 -35.58 -31.22 -13.07
CA VAL A 204 -36.12 -31.72 -14.35
C VAL A 204 -36.14 -33.24 -14.30
N ASP A 205 -37.35 -33.79 -14.18
CA ASP A 205 -37.64 -35.23 -14.24
C ASP A 205 -37.50 -35.76 -15.70
N ILE A 206 -36.96 -36.97 -15.83
CA ILE A 206 -36.63 -37.66 -17.11
C ILE A 206 -37.86 -38.36 -17.70
#